data_AF-A0A421BHY7-F1
#
_entry.id   AF-A0A421BHY7-F1
#
_cell.length_a   1.000
_cell.length_b   1.000
_cell.length_c   1.000
_cell.angle_alpha   90.00
_cell.angle_beta   90.00
_cell.angle_gamma   90.00
#
_symmetry.space_group_name_H-M   'P 1'
#
loop_
_entity.id
_entity.type
_entity.pdbx_description
1 polymer ?
#
loop_
_entity_poly.entity_id
_entity_poly.type
_entity_poly.pdbx_seq_one_letter_code
_entity_poly.pdbx_strand_id
1 'polypeptide(L)'
;MTNKVLVVEKDIQALIAIFNRYQVKGVSVILTGSLARGEARIENGEMKSDVDILLVVENIDQIDWVKNFLVKLYSCQSRISLIFCLKDRIKKSRYRGVISSIRCVNNILYDGLSIKNEVVEALDASVNRVEMNQSLVQEYCYYSSKYLAGANEALLGKINNIWRELQKLNNIEERIDCCDFKAINKLLKKHHIQMLGSSRYFFTCVDFNSQLYDHVRNRVSLENQGLTFNECVFSLEDK
;
A
#
# COMPACT_ATOMS: atom_id res chain seq x y z
N MET A 1 4.11 -31.13 11.87
CA MET A 1 3.39 -29.89 11.56
C MET A 1 4.40 -28.77 11.48
N THR A 2 4.70 -28.26 10.28
CA THR A 2 5.63 -27.14 10.11
C THR A 2 4.88 -25.86 10.45
N ASN A 3 5.29 -25.16 11.51
CA ASN A 3 4.68 -23.90 11.91
C ASN A 3 4.81 -22.91 10.75
N LYS A 4 3.70 -22.47 10.12
CA LYS A 4 3.72 -21.60 8.93
C LYS A 4 4.40 -20.25 9.19
N VAL A 5 4.50 -19.82 10.46
CA VAL A 5 5.30 -18.66 10.85
C VAL A 5 6.79 -18.87 10.51
N LEU A 6 7.32 -20.05 10.78
CA LEU A 6 8.71 -20.41 10.42
C LEU A 6 8.91 -20.50 8.89
N VAL A 7 7.85 -20.78 8.13
CA VAL A 7 7.90 -20.81 6.67
C VAL A 7 8.04 -19.40 6.11
N VAL A 8 7.25 -18.45 6.63
CA VAL A 8 7.32 -17.03 6.25
C VAL A 8 8.70 -16.44 6.58
N GLU A 9 9.24 -16.73 7.77
CA GLU A 9 10.58 -16.31 8.14
C GLU A 9 11.63 -16.86 7.17
N LYS A 10 11.55 -18.15 6.81
CA LYS A 10 12.46 -18.76 5.82
C LYS A 10 12.34 -18.12 4.45
N ASP A 11 11.13 -17.83 3.99
CA ASP A 11 10.90 -17.18 2.70
C ASP A 11 11.50 -15.76 2.67
N ILE A 12 11.34 -14.98 3.76
CA ILE A 12 11.95 -13.65 3.92
C ILE A 12 13.49 -13.77 3.94
N GLN A 13 14.05 -14.71 4.70
CA GLN A 13 15.50 -14.92 4.76
C GLN A 13 16.07 -15.36 3.40
N ALA A 14 15.35 -16.20 2.66
CA ALA A 14 15.74 -16.60 1.30
C ALA A 14 15.76 -15.38 0.35
N LEU A 15 14.77 -14.50 0.45
CA LEU A 15 14.73 -13.25 -0.33
C LEU A 15 15.94 -12.37 -0.01
N ILE A 16 16.22 -12.13 1.28
CA ILE A 16 17.39 -11.37 1.75
C ILE A 16 18.68 -11.99 1.23
N ALA A 17 18.81 -13.31 1.30
CA ALA A 17 20.00 -14.03 0.85
C ALA A 17 20.24 -13.87 -0.65
N ILE A 18 19.19 -13.88 -1.48
CA ILE A 18 19.30 -13.65 -2.94
C ILE A 18 19.84 -12.25 -3.21
N PHE A 19 19.22 -11.20 -2.66
CA PHE A 19 19.65 -9.82 -2.91
C PHE A 19 21.08 -9.57 -2.43
N ASN A 20 21.46 -10.12 -1.27
CA ASN A 20 22.83 -10.04 -0.76
C ASN A 20 23.83 -10.81 -1.63
N ARG A 21 23.52 -12.05 -2.02
CA ARG A 21 24.41 -12.90 -2.83
C ARG A 21 24.76 -12.25 -4.17
N TYR A 22 23.77 -11.65 -4.83
CA TYR A 22 23.95 -11.03 -6.14
C TYR A 22 24.31 -9.55 -6.08
N GLN A 23 24.42 -8.97 -4.87
CA GLN A 23 24.75 -7.55 -4.65
C GLN A 23 23.92 -6.62 -5.55
N VAL A 24 22.61 -6.84 -5.57
CA VAL A 24 21.70 -6.13 -6.46
C VAL A 24 21.68 -4.63 -6.14
N LYS A 25 22.38 -3.84 -6.94
CA LYS A 25 22.34 -2.38 -6.83
C LYS A 25 21.06 -1.82 -7.46
N GLY A 26 20.65 -0.63 -7.02
CA GLY A 26 19.50 0.05 -7.63
C GLY A 26 18.14 -0.42 -7.10
N VAL A 27 18.12 -1.32 -6.11
CA VAL A 27 16.89 -1.82 -5.50
C VAL A 27 17.04 -1.91 -3.98
N SER A 28 16.04 -1.46 -3.24
CA SER A 28 15.92 -1.74 -1.80
C SER A 28 14.64 -2.53 -1.54
N VAL A 29 14.74 -3.50 -0.63
CA VAL A 29 13.67 -4.44 -0.27
C VAL A 29 13.20 -4.12 1.13
N ILE A 30 11.90 -3.91 1.30
CA ILE A 30 11.31 -3.51 2.57
C ILE A 30 10.09 -4.37 2.87
N LEU A 31 10.00 -4.89 4.09
CA LEU A 31 8.79 -5.56 4.57
C LEU A 31 7.69 -4.53 4.82
N THR A 32 6.49 -4.78 4.30
CA THR A 32 5.34 -3.90 4.49
C THR A 32 4.07 -4.70 4.84
N GLY A 33 2.91 -4.05 4.80
CA GLY A 33 1.64 -4.72 5.04
C GLY A 33 1.37 -5.03 6.51
N SER A 34 0.43 -5.95 6.75
CA SER A 34 0.01 -6.33 8.12
C SER A 34 1.14 -6.96 8.92
N LEU A 35 2.05 -7.68 8.26
CA LEU A 35 3.18 -8.31 8.93
C LEU A 35 4.16 -7.26 9.49
N ALA A 36 4.53 -6.26 8.69
CA ALA A 36 5.37 -5.13 9.14
C ALA A 36 4.75 -4.32 10.30
N ARG A 37 3.42 -4.35 10.43
CA ARG A 37 2.68 -3.65 11.50
C ARG A 37 2.48 -4.50 12.76
N GLY A 38 2.81 -5.79 12.74
CA GLY A 38 2.47 -6.71 13.83
C GLY A 38 0.97 -7.04 13.91
N GLU A 39 0.25 -6.83 12.82
CA GLU A 39 -1.21 -7.01 12.70
C GLU A 39 -1.56 -8.20 11.78
N ALA A 40 -0.59 -9.08 11.50
CA ALA A 40 -0.82 -10.24 10.66
C ALA A 40 -1.90 -11.13 11.26
N ARG A 41 -2.85 -11.57 10.42
CA ARG A 41 -3.88 -12.52 10.85
C ARG A 41 -3.27 -13.89 11.00
N ILE A 42 -3.34 -14.42 12.21
CA ILE A 42 -2.90 -15.77 12.57
C ILE A 42 -4.11 -16.53 13.08
N GLU A 43 -4.48 -17.60 12.40
CA GLU A 43 -5.60 -18.47 12.77
C GLU A 43 -5.08 -19.89 12.92
N ASN A 44 -5.34 -20.53 14.05
CA ASN A 44 -4.90 -21.90 14.34
C ASN A 44 -3.38 -22.13 14.16
N GLY A 45 -2.57 -21.11 14.48
CA GLY A 45 -1.10 -21.16 14.29
C GLY A 45 -0.65 -20.97 12.84
N GLU A 46 -1.56 -20.66 11.92
CA GLU A 46 -1.26 -20.40 10.52
C GLU A 46 -1.35 -18.91 10.18
N MET A 47 -0.34 -18.39 9.48
CA MET A 47 -0.42 -17.05 8.89
C MET A 47 -1.42 -17.08 7.72
N LYS A 48 -2.48 -16.27 7.82
CA LYS A 48 -3.50 -16.08 6.79
C LYS A 48 -3.30 -14.79 5.99
N SER A 49 -2.51 -13.86 6.50
CA SER A 49 -2.14 -12.64 5.78
C SER A 49 -1.06 -12.93 4.74
N ASP A 50 -1.18 -12.26 3.59
CA ASP A 50 -0.13 -12.22 2.58
C ASP A 50 1.10 -11.49 3.12
N VAL A 51 2.28 -11.87 2.63
CA VAL A 51 3.54 -11.16 2.93
C VAL A 51 3.73 -10.08 1.87
N ASP A 52 3.57 -8.83 2.26
CA ASP A 52 3.76 -7.70 1.36
C ASP A 52 5.22 -7.22 1.39
N ILE A 53 5.88 -7.19 0.22
CA ILE A 53 7.24 -6.71 0.05
C ILE A 53 7.22 -5.47 -0.85
N LEU A 54 7.71 -4.36 -0.32
CA LEU A 54 7.95 -3.13 -1.07
C LEU A 54 9.36 -3.14 -1.65
N LEU A 55 9.43 -3.10 -2.97
CA LEU A 55 10.64 -2.94 -3.77
C LEU A 55 10.74 -1.49 -4.21
N VAL A 56 11.68 -0.77 -3.61
CA VAL A 56 12.06 0.56 -4.05
C VAL A 56 13.08 0.42 -5.16
N VAL A 57 12.83 1.04 -6.31
CA VAL A 57 13.70 1.01 -7.49
C VAL A 57 14.12 2.44 -7.86
N GLU A 58 15.30 2.60 -8.45
CA GLU A 58 15.78 3.91 -8.93
C GLU A 58 14.95 4.42 -10.11
N ASN A 59 14.56 3.53 -11.02
CA ASN A 59 13.78 3.86 -12.22
C ASN A 59 12.83 2.72 -12.63
N ILE A 60 11.97 3.01 -13.60
CA ILE A 60 10.94 2.06 -14.03
C ILE A 60 11.49 0.83 -14.75
N ASP A 61 12.58 0.98 -15.52
CA ASP A 61 13.17 -0.11 -16.29
C ASP A 61 13.67 -1.25 -15.38
N GLN A 62 14.02 -0.92 -14.13
CA GLN A 62 14.40 -1.90 -13.12
C GLN A 62 13.26 -2.78 -12.66
N ILE A 63 11.99 -2.36 -12.80
CA ILE A 63 10.84 -3.17 -12.38
C ILE A 63 10.85 -4.51 -13.12
N ASP A 64 10.96 -4.48 -14.45
CA ASP A 64 10.93 -5.70 -15.26
C ASP A 64 12.20 -6.54 -15.10
N TRP A 65 13.34 -5.89 -14.86
CA TRP A 65 14.57 -6.60 -14.51
C TRP A 65 14.41 -7.36 -13.18
N VAL A 66 13.92 -6.71 -12.11
CA VAL A 66 13.72 -7.35 -10.80
C VAL A 66 12.71 -8.50 -10.89
N LYS A 67 11.62 -8.33 -11.64
CA LYS A 67 10.66 -9.41 -11.88
C LYS A 67 11.34 -10.63 -12.48
N ASN A 68 12.06 -10.46 -13.59
CA ASN A 68 12.75 -11.55 -14.27
C ASN A 68 13.86 -12.18 -13.42
N PHE A 69 14.53 -11.38 -12.59
CA PHE A 69 15.54 -11.83 -11.64
C PHE A 69 14.91 -12.73 -10.55
N LEU A 70 13.82 -12.28 -9.92
CA LEU A 70 13.15 -13.04 -8.86
C LEU A 70 12.47 -14.31 -9.37
N VAL A 71 11.78 -14.27 -10.51
CA VAL A 71 11.12 -15.46 -11.09
C VAL A 71 12.10 -16.61 -11.34
N LYS A 72 13.35 -16.31 -11.69
CA LYS A 72 14.38 -17.33 -11.97
C LYS A 72 15.02 -17.92 -10.71
N LEU A 73 15.05 -17.15 -9.62
CA LEU A 73 15.92 -17.42 -8.48
C LEU A 73 15.16 -17.67 -7.18
N TYR A 74 13.89 -17.28 -7.13
CA TYR A 74 13.09 -17.31 -5.93
C TYR A 74 11.91 -18.26 -6.08
N SER A 75 11.84 -19.22 -5.16
CA SER A 75 10.69 -20.09 -4.97
C SER A 75 10.28 -19.95 -3.51
N CYS A 76 9.09 -19.43 -3.26
CA CYS A 76 8.52 -19.30 -1.91
C CYS A 76 7.37 -20.29 -1.71
N GLN A 77 7.13 -20.64 -0.45
CA GLN A 77 5.96 -21.43 -0.07
C GLN A 77 4.80 -20.54 0.41
N SER A 78 5.13 -19.34 0.86
CA SER A 78 4.19 -18.32 1.28
C SER A 78 3.73 -17.48 0.09
N ARG A 79 2.51 -16.95 0.20
CA ARG A 79 1.99 -15.95 -0.73
C ARG A 79 2.68 -14.61 -0.50
N ILE A 80 3.47 -14.18 -1.49
CA ILE A 80 4.25 -12.95 -1.44
C ILE A 80 3.76 -11.97 -2.50
N SER A 81 3.28 -10.82 -2.05
CA SER A 81 2.89 -9.71 -2.90
C SER A 81 4.07 -8.77 -3.09
N LEU A 82 4.54 -8.60 -4.32
CA LEU A 82 5.55 -7.62 -4.66
C LEU A 82 4.89 -6.29 -5.01
N ILE A 83 5.31 -5.24 -4.32
CA ILE A 83 4.86 -3.88 -4.48
C ILE A 83 6.05 -3.06 -4.96
N PHE A 84 5.88 -2.19 -5.94
CA PHE A 84 6.98 -1.36 -6.45
C PHE A 84 6.78 0.11 -6.09
N CYS A 85 7.88 0.83 -5.91
CA CYS A 85 7.91 2.28 -5.70
C CYS A 85 9.20 2.85 -6.29
N LEU A 86 9.15 4.05 -6.89
CA LEU A 86 10.37 4.74 -7.30
C LEU A 86 11.03 5.44 -6.11
N LYS A 87 12.37 5.46 -6.09
CA LYS A 87 13.16 6.13 -5.05
C LYS A 87 12.80 7.60 -4.88
N ASP A 88 12.54 8.32 -5.98
CA ASP A 88 12.15 9.74 -5.97
C ASP A 88 10.82 10.00 -5.22
N ARG A 89 10.05 8.94 -4.93
CA ARG A 89 8.81 8.99 -4.17
C ARG A 89 9.00 8.80 -2.68
N ILE A 90 10.20 8.47 -2.23
CA ILE A 90 10.60 8.58 -0.82
C ILE A 90 10.82 10.07 -0.53
N LYS A 91 9.71 10.80 -0.42
CA LYS A 91 9.69 12.22 -0.07
C LYS A 91 9.61 12.39 1.45
N LYS A 92 9.97 13.58 1.94
CA LYS A 92 9.86 13.99 3.35
C LYS A 92 8.40 14.17 3.78
N SER A 93 7.63 13.09 3.79
CA SER A 93 6.26 13.06 4.28
C SER A 93 5.87 11.70 4.80
N ARG A 94 5.56 11.67 6.10
CA ARG A 94 5.11 10.46 6.82
C ARG A 94 3.80 9.88 6.29
N TYR A 95 2.96 10.71 5.66
CA TYR A 95 1.59 10.36 5.27
C TYR A 95 1.47 9.91 3.81
N ARG A 96 2.57 9.81 3.07
CA ARG A 96 2.52 9.11 1.78
C ARG A 96 2.32 7.61 2.03
N GLY A 97 1.42 6.97 1.28
CA GLY A 97 1.08 5.55 1.45
C GLY A 97 2.30 4.63 1.51
N VAL A 98 3.33 4.89 0.70
CA VAL A 98 4.62 4.19 0.73
C VAL A 98 5.31 4.33 2.10
N ILE A 99 5.44 5.54 2.62
CA ILE A 99 6.20 5.80 3.86
C ILE A 99 5.43 5.28 5.08
N SER A 100 4.12 5.51 5.10
CA SER A 100 3.26 5.01 6.17
C SER A 100 3.24 3.48 6.22
N SER A 101 3.41 2.80 5.07
CA SER A 101 3.47 1.34 4.99
C SER A 101 4.81 0.74 5.44
N ILE A 102 5.91 1.48 5.38
CA ILE A 102 7.23 1.03 5.88
C ILE A 102 7.23 0.97 7.41
N ARG A 103 6.52 1.89 8.08
CA ARG A 103 6.29 1.99 9.55
C ARG A 103 7.54 2.18 10.43
N CYS A 104 8.62 1.47 10.15
CA CYS A 104 9.88 1.46 10.89
C CYS A 104 11.04 1.18 9.94
N VAL A 105 12.17 1.86 10.14
CA VAL A 105 13.41 1.64 9.37
C VAL A 105 13.94 0.20 9.50
N ASN A 106 13.64 -0.49 10.59
CA ASN A 106 14.06 -1.88 10.80
C ASN A 106 13.35 -2.88 9.87
N ASN A 107 12.33 -2.44 9.14
CA ASN A 107 11.67 -3.26 8.12
C ASN A 107 12.43 -3.28 6.78
N ILE A 108 13.50 -2.49 6.63
CA ILE A 108 14.38 -2.57 5.46
C ILE A 108 15.16 -3.89 5.53
N LEU A 109 14.82 -4.82 4.64
CA LEU A 109 15.38 -6.16 4.55
C LEU A 109 16.71 -6.18 3.77
N TYR A 110 16.83 -5.29 2.78
CA TYR A 110 18.02 -5.12 1.95
C TYR A 110 18.06 -3.67 1.41
N ASP A 111 19.21 -3.00 1.47
CA ASP A 111 19.33 -1.58 1.10
C ASP A 111 20.33 -1.32 -0.04
N GLY A 112 20.02 -1.78 -1.25
CA GLY A 112 20.85 -1.56 -2.44
C GLY A 112 20.76 -0.15 -3.04
N LEU A 113 19.86 0.70 -2.53
CA LEU A 113 19.72 2.13 -2.91
C LEU A 113 20.25 3.11 -1.86
N SER A 114 20.66 2.61 -0.68
CA SER A 114 21.08 3.42 0.46
C SER A 114 20.01 4.41 0.93
N ILE A 115 18.74 4.00 0.94
CA ILE A 115 17.56 4.86 1.26
C ILE A 115 17.26 4.96 2.75
N LYS A 116 18.05 4.28 3.60
CA LYS A 116 17.78 4.19 5.03
C LYS A 116 17.59 5.56 5.70
N ASN A 117 18.45 6.52 5.37
CA ASN A 117 18.40 7.85 5.99
C ASN A 117 17.18 8.64 5.50
N GLU A 118 16.87 8.57 4.21
CA GLU A 118 15.69 9.20 3.61
C GLU A 118 14.39 8.65 4.22
N VAL A 119 14.33 7.34 4.48
CA VAL A 119 13.20 6.71 5.17
C VAL A 119 13.09 7.21 6.61
N VAL A 120 14.19 7.30 7.35
CA VAL A 120 14.19 7.85 8.72
C VAL A 120 13.67 9.28 8.73
N GLU A 121 14.23 10.14 7.85
CA GLU A 121 13.79 11.53 7.72
C GLU A 121 12.31 11.63 7.35
N ALA A 122 11.80 10.76 6.47
CA ALA A 122 10.40 10.75 6.07
C ALA A 122 9.46 10.28 7.19
N LEU A 123 9.90 9.33 8.02
CA LEU A 123 9.13 8.86 9.19
C LEU A 123 9.06 9.90 10.31
N ASP A 124 10.12 10.71 10.45
CA ASP A 124 10.22 11.80 11.44
C ASP A 124 9.69 13.15 10.93
N ALA A 125 9.35 13.25 9.64
CA ALA A 125 8.83 14.46 9.04
C ALA A 125 7.53 14.93 9.71
N SER A 126 7.38 16.26 9.82
CA SER A 126 6.19 16.88 10.41
C SER A 126 4.93 16.60 9.58
N VAL A 127 3.78 16.64 10.25
CA VAL A 127 2.48 16.35 9.65
C VAL A 127 2.09 17.48 8.70
N ASN A 128 2.11 17.21 7.38
CA ASN A 128 1.47 18.06 6.40
C ASN A 128 -0.01 17.70 6.29
N ARG A 129 -0.90 18.60 6.75
CA ARG A 129 -2.36 18.40 6.73
C ARG A 129 -2.90 18.09 5.33
N VAL A 130 -2.34 18.70 4.28
CA VAL A 130 -2.78 18.45 2.90
C VAL A 130 -2.45 17.01 2.49
N GLU A 131 -1.27 16.52 2.82
CA GLU A 131 -0.86 15.15 2.49
C GLU A 131 -1.59 14.11 3.35
N MET A 132 -1.85 14.43 4.62
CA MET A 132 -2.68 13.59 5.49
C MET A 132 -4.11 13.46 4.94
N ASN A 133 -4.69 14.57 4.48
CA ASN A 133 -5.99 14.55 3.81
C ASN A 133 -5.98 13.69 2.54
N GLN A 134 -4.98 13.89 1.67
CA GLN A 134 -4.84 13.10 0.45
C GLN A 134 -4.74 11.60 0.75
N SER A 135 -3.94 11.22 1.75
CA SER A 135 -3.78 9.84 2.20
C SER A 135 -5.07 9.25 2.73
N LEU A 136 -5.77 9.95 3.62
CA LEU A 136 -7.01 9.46 4.23
C LEU A 136 -8.12 9.32 3.19
N VAL A 137 -8.26 10.28 2.27
CA VAL A 137 -9.24 10.16 1.16
C VAL A 137 -8.90 8.97 0.27
N GLN A 138 -7.62 8.73 0.00
CA GLN A 138 -7.19 7.60 -0.80
C GLN A 138 -7.46 6.26 -0.11
N GLU A 139 -7.15 6.15 1.19
CA GLU A 139 -7.41 4.94 1.98
C GLU A 139 -8.91 4.67 2.09
N TYR A 140 -9.72 5.72 2.26
CA TYR A 140 -11.17 5.66 2.19
C TYR A 140 -11.63 5.09 0.84
N CYS A 141 -11.14 5.61 -0.29
CA CYS A 141 -11.49 5.10 -1.62
C CYS A 141 -11.07 3.64 -1.82
N TYR A 142 -9.90 3.25 -1.30
CA TYR A 142 -9.39 1.88 -1.39
C TYR A 142 -10.30 0.89 -0.67
N TYR A 143 -10.60 1.11 0.62
CA TYR A 143 -11.47 0.20 1.35
C TYR A 143 -12.91 0.24 0.86
N SER A 144 -13.38 1.40 0.41
CA SER A 144 -14.69 1.52 -0.24
C SER A 144 -14.77 0.68 -1.50
N SER A 145 -13.74 0.71 -2.35
CA SER A 145 -13.69 -0.14 -3.55
C SER A 145 -13.70 -1.64 -3.21
N LYS A 146 -12.98 -2.06 -2.15
CA LYS A 146 -13.01 -3.45 -1.67
C LYS A 146 -14.38 -3.84 -1.12
N TYR A 147 -15.02 -2.96 -0.36
CA TYR A 147 -16.35 -3.18 0.20
C TYR A 147 -17.40 -3.33 -0.91
N LEU A 148 -17.31 -2.50 -1.95
CA LEU A 148 -18.21 -2.55 -3.11
C LEU A 148 -18.02 -3.83 -3.96
N ALA A 149 -16.81 -4.39 -3.99
CA ALA A 149 -16.53 -5.66 -4.68
C ALA A 149 -16.96 -6.91 -3.87
N GLY A 150 -16.95 -6.82 -2.54
CA GLY A 150 -17.32 -7.92 -1.66
C GLY A 150 -17.66 -7.41 -0.27
N ALA A 151 -18.94 -7.12 -0.05
CA ALA A 151 -19.44 -6.50 1.19
C ALA A 151 -19.00 -7.30 2.42
N ASN A 152 -18.36 -6.60 3.37
CA ASN A 152 -17.85 -7.19 4.60
C ASN A 152 -17.89 -6.14 5.73
N GLU A 153 -18.44 -6.49 6.89
CA GLU A 153 -18.55 -5.59 8.05
C GLU A 153 -17.19 -5.07 8.54
N ALA A 154 -16.12 -5.88 8.44
CA ALA A 154 -14.78 -5.45 8.80
C ALA A 154 -14.25 -4.33 7.88
N LEU A 155 -14.65 -4.34 6.60
CA LEU A 155 -14.32 -3.25 5.67
C LEU A 155 -15.15 -2.00 5.97
N LEU A 156 -16.44 -2.16 6.26
CA LEU A 156 -17.32 -1.06 6.65
C LEU A 156 -16.80 -0.34 7.91
N GLY A 157 -16.36 -1.09 8.91
CA GLY A 157 -15.74 -0.53 10.12
C GLY A 157 -14.49 0.32 9.80
N LYS A 158 -13.64 -0.13 8.88
CA LYS A 158 -12.47 0.64 8.43
C LYS A 158 -12.87 1.92 7.70
N ILE A 159 -13.82 1.83 6.76
CA ILE A 159 -14.33 2.98 5.99
C ILE A 159 -14.88 4.04 6.94
N ASN A 160 -15.69 3.64 7.91
CA ASN A 160 -16.27 4.55 8.91
C ASN A 160 -15.19 5.21 9.78
N ASN A 161 -14.18 4.47 10.23
CA ASN A 161 -13.09 5.03 11.02
C ASN A 161 -12.30 6.09 10.23
N ILE A 162 -11.94 5.78 8.97
CA ILE A 162 -11.22 6.72 8.11
C ILE A 162 -12.08 7.95 7.82
N TRP A 163 -13.38 7.77 7.58
CA TRP A 163 -14.30 8.88 7.36
C TRP A 163 -14.40 9.79 8.59
N ARG A 164 -14.50 9.23 9.80
CA ARG A 164 -14.50 10.01 11.05
C ARG A 164 -13.19 10.77 11.24
N GLU A 165 -12.07 10.17 10.90
CA GLU A 165 -10.77 10.85 10.93
C GLU A 165 -10.71 12.01 9.94
N LEU A 166 -11.20 11.84 8.71
CA LEU A 166 -11.33 12.92 7.73
C LEU A 166 -12.21 14.05 8.24
N GLN A 167 -13.36 13.72 8.84
CA GLN A 167 -14.27 14.71 9.40
C GLN A 167 -13.60 15.50 10.52
N LYS A 168 -12.97 14.80 11.47
CA LYS A 168 -12.24 15.42 12.59
C LYS A 168 -11.09 16.29 12.10
N LEU A 169 -10.31 15.80 11.13
CA LEU A 169 -9.18 16.54 10.58
C LEU A 169 -9.61 17.82 9.86
N ASN A 170 -10.83 17.90 9.34
CA ASN A 170 -11.34 19.03 8.55
C ASN A 170 -12.48 19.81 9.23
N ASN A 171 -12.78 19.51 10.50
CA ASN A 171 -13.89 20.10 11.25
C ASN A 171 -15.23 20.02 10.51
N ILE A 172 -15.53 18.86 9.93
CA ILE A 172 -16.79 18.57 9.25
C ILE A 172 -17.77 18.04 10.30
N GLU A 173 -18.86 18.77 10.54
CA GLU A 173 -19.89 18.40 11.53
C GLU A 173 -21.07 17.65 10.90
N GLU A 174 -21.20 17.71 9.59
CA GLU A 174 -22.27 17.08 8.83
C GLU A 174 -22.25 15.56 9.00
N ARG A 175 -23.37 15.01 9.50
CA ARG A 175 -23.57 13.55 9.61
C ARG A 175 -23.98 12.99 8.26
N ILE A 176 -23.05 12.27 7.63
CA ILE A 176 -23.27 11.58 6.36
C ILE A 176 -22.92 10.11 6.53
N ASP A 177 -23.70 9.22 5.92
CA ASP A 177 -23.39 7.81 5.82
C ASP A 177 -22.03 7.64 5.12
N CYS A 178 -21.12 6.86 5.73
CA CYS A 178 -19.80 6.61 5.19
C CYS A 178 -19.81 5.84 3.85
N CYS A 179 -20.97 5.37 3.39
CA CYS A 179 -21.19 4.77 2.08
C CYS A 179 -21.99 5.66 1.10
N ASP A 180 -22.41 6.87 1.50
CA ASP A 180 -22.98 7.85 0.56
C ASP A 180 -21.85 8.62 -0.16
N PHE A 181 -21.25 7.95 -1.14
CA PHE A 181 -20.10 8.46 -1.87
C PHE A 181 -20.38 9.78 -2.61
N LYS A 182 -21.63 10.02 -3.04
CA LYS A 182 -22.03 11.28 -3.70
C LYS A 182 -22.00 12.44 -2.71
N ALA A 183 -22.63 12.25 -1.56
CA ALA A 183 -22.67 13.27 -0.52
C ALA A 183 -21.26 13.54 0.05
N ILE A 184 -20.45 12.49 0.21
CA ILE A 184 -19.05 12.61 0.61
C ILE A 184 -18.23 13.41 -0.40
N ASN A 185 -18.30 13.09 -1.71
CA ASN A 185 -17.59 13.86 -2.74
C ASN A 185 -17.99 15.35 -2.73
N LYS A 186 -19.28 15.64 -2.52
CA LYS A 186 -19.78 17.01 -2.40
C LYS A 186 -19.20 17.72 -1.19
N LEU A 187 -19.11 17.05 -0.02
CA LEU A 187 -18.45 17.61 1.17
C LEU A 187 -16.95 17.83 0.94
N LEU A 188 -16.23 16.85 0.40
CA LEU A 188 -14.80 16.99 0.13
C LEU A 188 -14.51 18.22 -0.75
N LYS A 189 -15.34 18.46 -1.77
CA LYS A 189 -15.27 19.67 -2.61
C LYS A 189 -15.63 20.95 -1.85
N LYS A 190 -16.71 20.94 -1.05
CA LYS A 190 -17.15 22.09 -0.24
C LYS A 190 -16.06 22.55 0.74
N HIS A 191 -15.35 21.61 1.35
CA HIS A 191 -14.27 21.89 2.30
C HIS A 191 -12.89 22.07 1.64
N HIS A 192 -12.84 22.16 0.31
CA HIS A 192 -11.60 22.31 -0.47
C HIS A 192 -10.52 21.26 -0.15
N ILE A 193 -10.93 20.03 0.18
CA ILE A 193 -10.01 18.94 0.49
C ILE A 193 -9.36 18.46 -0.81
N GLN A 194 -8.04 18.62 -0.91
CA GLN A 194 -7.30 18.17 -2.07
C GLN A 194 -7.28 16.65 -2.15
N MET A 195 -7.53 16.13 -3.35
CA MET A 195 -7.56 14.69 -3.63
C MET A 195 -6.48 14.33 -4.64
N LEU A 196 -6.01 13.09 -4.56
CA LEU A 196 -5.18 12.46 -5.58
C LEU A 196 -6.00 12.09 -6.83
N GLY A 197 -5.32 11.78 -7.94
CA GLY A 197 -5.96 11.50 -9.22
C GLY A 197 -6.88 10.28 -9.17
N SER A 198 -6.44 9.21 -8.52
CA SER A 198 -7.17 7.95 -8.32
C SER A 198 -8.42 8.15 -7.48
N SER A 199 -8.34 8.97 -6.44
CA SER A 199 -9.49 9.27 -5.57
C SER A 199 -10.54 10.10 -6.31
N ARG A 200 -10.10 11.09 -7.12
CA ARG A 200 -11.01 11.80 -8.02
C ARG A 200 -11.70 10.84 -8.99
N TYR A 201 -10.95 9.92 -9.58
CA TYR A 201 -11.50 8.91 -10.50
C TYR A 201 -12.49 7.97 -9.81
N PHE A 202 -12.20 7.51 -8.58
CA PHE A 202 -13.13 6.71 -7.78
C PHE A 202 -14.50 7.39 -7.69
N PHE A 203 -14.55 8.65 -7.24
CA PHE A 203 -15.81 9.37 -7.09
C PHE A 203 -16.53 9.69 -8.42
N THR A 204 -15.87 9.55 -9.58
CA THR A 204 -16.54 9.61 -10.88
C THR A 204 -17.11 8.27 -11.35
N CYS A 205 -16.61 7.14 -10.83
CA CYS A 205 -16.96 5.80 -11.33
C CYS A 205 -17.97 5.05 -10.46
N VAL A 206 -18.10 5.41 -9.18
CA VAL A 206 -19.02 4.76 -8.23
C VAL A 206 -20.48 4.77 -8.70
N ASP A 207 -20.84 5.71 -9.59
CA ASP A 207 -22.19 5.80 -10.15
C ASP A 207 -22.49 4.81 -11.29
N PHE A 208 -21.47 4.15 -11.87
CA PHE A 208 -21.59 3.61 -13.23
C PHE A 208 -21.58 2.08 -13.36
N ASN A 209 -20.85 1.30 -12.55
CA ASN A 209 -20.86 -0.17 -12.70
C ASN A 209 -20.16 -0.92 -11.56
N SER A 210 -20.72 -2.05 -11.13
CA SER A 210 -20.06 -2.98 -10.20
C SER A 210 -18.82 -3.67 -10.76
N GLN A 211 -18.70 -3.78 -12.09
CA GLN A 211 -17.55 -4.37 -12.76
C GLN A 211 -16.31 -3.45 -12.82
N LEU A 212 -16.44 -2.16 -12.46
CA LEU A 212 -15.30 -1.22 -12.46
C LEU A 212 -14.48 -1.22 -11.15
N TYR A 213 -14.90 -1.96 -10.13
CA TYR A 213 -14.30 -1.83 -8.79
C TYR A 213 -12.92 -2.45 -8.66
N ASP A 214 -12.61 -3.56 -9.34
CA ASP A 214 -11.24 -4.09 -9.37
C ASP A 214 -10.29 -3.14 -10.11
N HIS A 215 -10.80 -2.45 -11.14
CA HIS A 215 -10.05 -1.43 -11.88
C HIS A 215 -9.74 -0.20 -11.02
N VAL A 216 -10.72 0.28 -10.26
CA VAL A 216 -10.55 1.40 -9.33
C VAL A 216 -9.70 1.00 -8.12
N ARG A 217 -9.87 -0.21 -7.57
CA ARG A 217 -9.05 -0.77 -6.47
C ARG A 217 -7.59 -0.84 -6.85
N ASN A 218 -7.30 -1.38 -8.03
CA ASN A 218 -5.95 -1.43 -8.57
C ASN A 218 -5.44 0.02 -8.73
N ARG A 219 -6.16 0.91 -9.43
CA ARG A 219 -5.73 2.31 -9.63
C ARG A 219 -5.47 3.10 -8.35
N VAL A 220 -6.29 2.94 -7.31
CA VAL A 220 -6.15 3.62 -6.01
C VAL A 220 -4.97 3.06 -5.21
N SER A 221 -4.69 1.75 -5.28
CA SER A 221 -3.54 1.14 -4.63
C SER A 221 -2.19 1.61 -5.22
N LEU A 222 -2.16 1.99 -6.49
CA LEU A 222 -0.92 2.25 -7.24
C LEU A 222 -0.42 3.69 -7.09
N GLU A 223 -1.31 4.68 -7.06
CA GLU A 223 -0.92 6.05 -6.72
C GLU A 223 -0.45 6.13 -5.25
N ASN A 224 -0.91 5.19 -4.40
CA ASN A 224 -0.52 5.06 -2.99
C ASN A 224 0.95 4.61 -2.85
N GLN A 225 1.46 4.00 -3.93
CA GLN A 225 2.81 3.45 -4.04
C GLN A 225 3.74 4.35 -4.86
N GLY A 226 3.25 5.53 -5.29
CA GLY A 226 4.04 6.57 -5.95
C GLY A 226 4.27 6.41 -7.45
N LEU A 227 3.76 5.35 -8.07
CA LEU A 227 3.93 5.07 -9.51
C LEU A 227 2.75 5.60 -10.34
N THR A 228 2.98 5.87 -11.63
CA THR A 228 1.91 6.39 -12.49
C THR A 228 1.00 5.26 -13.01
N PHE A 229 -0.21 5.67 -13.34
CA PHE A 229 -1.40 4.91 -13.78
C PHE A 229 -1.21 3.66 -14.66
N ASN A 230 -0.15 3.57 -15.47
CA ASN A 230 0.05 2.48 -16.44
C ASN A 230 1.08 1.41 -15.99
N GLU A 231 1.76 1.63 -14.86
CA GLU A 231 3.09 1.05 -14.65
C GLU A 231 3.11 -0.06 -13.60
N CYS A 232 1.98 -0.32 -12.95
CA CYS A 232 1.93 -1.22 -11.81
C CYS A 232 0.71 -2.12 -11.85
N VAL A 233 0.90 -3.41 -12.03
CA VAL A 233 0.37 -4.49 -11.19
C VAL A 233 1.04 -5.76 -11.75
N PHE A 234 1.72 -6.51 -10.90
CA PHE A 234 2.04 -7.90 -11.17
C PHE A 234 1.91 -8.69 -9.87
N SER A 235 0.96 -9.62 -9.82
CA SER A 235 0.91 -10.65 -8.77
C SER A 235 1.76 -11.82 -9.22
N LEU A 236 2.65 -12.31 -8.36
CA LEU A 236 3.36 -13.58 -8.55
C LEU A 236 2.43 -14.76 -8.26
N GLU A 237 1.23 -14.77 -8.85
CA GLU A 237 0.31 -15.89 -8.82
C GLU A 237 -0.43 -15.92 -10.14
N ASP A 238 0.02 -16.83 -11.01
CA ASP A 238 -0.82 -17.77 -11.75
C ASP A 238 0.11 -18.82 -12.38
N LYS A 239 0.18 -19.99 -11.74
CA LYS A 239 0.54 -21.26 -12.38
C LYS A 239 -0.65 -22.20 -12.26
#